data_AF-A0A2W6DA91-F1
#
_entry.id   AF-A0A2W6DA91-F1
#
_cell.length_a   1.000
_cell.length_b   1.000
_cell.length_c   1.000
_cell.angle_alpha   90.00
_cell.angle_beta   90.00
_cell.angle_gamma   90.00
#
_symmetry.space_group_name_H-M   'P 1'
#
loop_
_entity.id
_entity.type
_entity.pdbx_description
1 polymer ?
#
loop_
_entity_poly.entity_id
_entity_poly.type
_entity_poly.pdbx_seq_one_letter_code
_entity_poly.pdbx_strand_id
1 'polypeptide(L)'
;MQTVYEAAGREKGLLRLACAWHERVMADEIVSHAFSHGFHPGHSERLAAYWVEALGGPATYSNTLGDETSVVRMHSGNGPHEEMDRRAIACFDQALTDIGLIENKPPNA
;
A
#
# COMPACT_ATOMS: atom_id res chain seq x y z
N MET A 1 -22.96 7.43 4.28
CA MET A 1 -21.95 7.08 3.27
C MET A 1 -20.86 6.30 3.99
N GLN A 2 -20.55 5.10 3.53
CA GLN A 2 -19.48 4.29 4.13
C GLN A 2 -18.12 4.80 3.64
N THR A 3 -17.11 4.86 4.51
CA THR A 3 -15.74 5.23 4.08
C THR A 3 -15.05 4.05 3.40
N VAL A 4 -13.99 4.32 2.63
CA VAL A 4 -13.18 3.24 2.03
C VAL A 4 -12.53 2.39 3.13
N TYR A 5 -12.05 3.01 4.21
CA TYR A 5 -11.57 2.30 5.40
C TYR A 5 -12.61 1.32 5.96
N GLU A 6 -13.88 1.71 6.06
CA GLU A 6 -14.94 0.81 6.52
C GLU A 6 -15.23 -0.32 5.52
N ALA A 7 -15.25 -0.02 4.22
CA ALA A 7 -15.47 -1.02 3.17
C ALA A 7 -14.30 -2.02 3.08
N ALA A 8 -13.08 -1.57 3.39
CA ALA A 8 -11.87 -2.38 3.32
C ALA A 8 -11.66 -3.31 4.52
N GLY A 9 -12.60 -3.37 5.47
CA GLY A 9 -12.46 -4.19 6.68
C GLY A 9 -11.66 -3.50 7.80
N ARG A 10 -11.66 -2.16 7.83
CA ARG A 10 -11.05 -1.32 8.87
C ARG A 10 -9.54 -1.60 9.02
N GLU A 11 -8.97 -1.42 10.21
CA GLU A 11 -7.52 -1.55 10.44
C GLU A 11 -6.99 -2.93 10.05
N LYS A 12 -7.70 -4.00 10.43
CA LYS A 12 -7.27 -5.37 10.14
C LYS A 12 -7.25 -5.65 8.64
N GLY A 13 -8.22 -5.12 7.91
CA GLY A 13 -8.27 -5.28 6.46
C GLY A 13 -7.14 -4.53 5.75
N LEU A 14 -6.88 -3.29 6.13
CA LEU A 14 -5.77 -2.50 5.57
C LEU A 14 -4.39 -3.03 5.97
N LEU A 15 -4.23 -3.61 7.17
CA LEU A 15 -3.00 -4.30 7.55
C LEU A 15 -2.77 -5.55 6.68
N ARG A 16 -3.81 -6.36 6.45
CA ARG A 16 -3.71 -7.50 5.53
C ARG A 16 -3.34 -7.05 4.11
N LEU A 17 -3.94 -5.96 3.63
CA LEU A 17 -3.62 -5.40 2.33
C LEU A 17 -2.17 -4.94 2.23
N ALA A 18 -1.67 -4.21 3.23
CA ALA A 18 -0.30 -3.72 3.26
C ALA A 18 0.72 -4.87 3.25
N CYS A 19 0.46 -5.93 4.04
CA CYS A 19 1.30 -7.13 4.03
C CYS A 19 1.30 -7.83 2.67
N ALA A 20 0.12 -8.08 2.09
CA ALA A 20 0.00 -8.75 0.79
C ALA A 20 0.65 -7.94 -0.35
N TRP A 21 0.44 -6.62 -0.35
CA TRP A 21 1.07 -5.73 -1.32
C TRP A 21 2.58 -5.73 -1.20
N HIS A 22 3.11 -5.61 0.02
CA HIS A 22 4.56 -5.61 0.24
C HIS A 22 5.19 -6.96 -0.16
N GLU A 23 4.54 -8.09 0.14
CA GLU A 23 5.00 -9.41 -0.32
C GLU A 23 5.10 -9.48 -1.84
N ARG A 24 4.09 -8.98 -2.56
CA ARG A 24 4.10 -8.94 -4.04
C ARG A 24 5.18 -8.03 -4.59
N VAL A 25 5.33 -6.84 -4.00
CA VAL A 25 6.36 -5.88 -4.40
C VAL A 25 7.76 -6.44 -4.21
N MET A 26 8.01 -7.15 -3.12
CA MET A 26 9.30 -7.80 -2.87
C MET A 26 9.57 -8.98 -3.82
N ALA A 27 8.52 -9.58 -4.40
CA ALA A 27 8.63 -10.64 -5.40
C ALA A 27 8.76 -10.11 -6.85
N ASP A 28 8.39 -8.86 -7.12
CA ASP A 28 8.53 -8.24 -8.45
C ASP A 28 9.94 -7.69 -8.67
N GLU A 29 10.59 -8.13 -9.75
CA GLU A 29 11.98 -7.80 -10.08
C GLU A 29 12.26 -6.29 -10.28
N ILE A 30 11.26 -5.50 -10.63
CA ILE A 30 11.39 -4.06 -10.87
C ILE A 30 11.03 -3.28 -9.61
N VAL A 31 9.86 -3.54 -9.04
CA VAL A 31 9.36 -2.73 -7.90
C VAL A 31 10.15 -3.02 -6.64
N SER A 32 10.70 -4.22 -6.47
CA SER A 32 11.58 -4.54 -5.33
C SER A 32 12.81 -3.63 -5.28
N HIS A 33 13.22 -3.02 -6.40
CA HIS A 33 14.36 -2.12 -6.44
C HIS A 33 14.16 -0.87 -5.57
N ALA A 34 12.91 -0.39 -5.41
CA ALA A 34 12.58 0.72 -4.52
C ALA A 34 12.91 0.43 -3.04
N PHE A 35 13.04 -0.85 -2.69
CA PHE A 35 13.33 -1.34 -1.34
C PHE A 35 14.78 -1.82 -1.18
N SER A 36 15.61 -1.72 -2.22
CA SER A 36 16.97 -2.28 -2.27
C SER A 36 17.96 -1.63 -1.29
N HIS A 37 17.69 -0.41 -0.85
CA HIS A 37 18.46 0.29 0.20
C HIS A 37 17.94 0.04 1.62
N GLY A 38 17.01 -0.91 1.77
CA GLY A 38 16.39 -1.25 3.04
C GLY A 38 15.13 -0.43 3.33
N PHE A 39 14.32 -0.97 4.23
CA PHE A 39 13.09 -0.38 4.71
C PHE A 39 12.95 -0.63 6.22
N HIS A 40 12.05 0.10 6.86
CA HIS A 40 11.81 -0.04 8.30
C HIS A 40 11.28 -1.46 8.63
N PRO A 41 11.73 -2.14 9.71
CA PRO A 41 11.28 -3.50 10.03
C PRO A 41 9.76 -3.66 10.15
N GLY A 42 9.07 -2.62 10.65
CA GLY A 42 7.60 -2.52 10.66
C GLY A 42 7.02 -1.73 9.49
N HIS A 43 7.54 -1.92 8.27
CA HIS A 43 7.09 -1.15 7.09
C HIS A 43 5.61 -1.36 6.82
N SER A 44 5.13 -2.61 6.81
CA SER A 44 3.74 -2.94 6.53
C SER A 44 2.77 -2.31 7.54
N GLU A 45 3.12 -2.30 8.84
CA GLU A 45 2.30 -1.67 9.87
C GLU A 45 2.24 -0.14 9.70
N ARG A 46 3.36 0.48 9.35
CA ARG A 46 3.42 1.93 9.10
C ARG A 46 2.64 2.31 7.85
N LEU A 47 2.75 1.52 6.78
CA LEU A 47 1.98 1.69 5.55
C LEU A 47 0.48 1.51 5.80
N ALA A 48 0.10 0.48 6.56
CA ALA A 48 -1.28 0.27 6.94
C ALA A 48 -1.85 1.44 7.74
N ALA A 49 -1.10 1.96 8.71
CA ALA A 49 -1.53 3.13 9.49
C ALA A 49 -1.71 4.37 8.60
N TYR A 50 -0.80 4.59 7.64
CA TYR A 50 -0.90 5.66 6.66
C TYR A 50 -2.16 5.54 5.81
N TRP A 51 -2.43 4.35 5.27
CA TRP A 51 -3.65 4.08 4.49
C TRP A 51 -4.93 4.17 5.31
N VAL A 52 -4.92 3.73 6.58
CA VAL A 52 -6.08 3.88 7.48
C VAL A 52 -6.48 5.34 7.56
N GLU A 53 -5.53 6.24 7.81
CA GLU A 53 -5.79 7.67 7.89
C GLU A 53 -6.24 8.25 6.54
N ALA A 54 -5.51 7.94 5.46
CA ALA A 54 -5.83 8.44 4.10
C ALA A 54 -7.20 8.00 3.58
N LEU A 55 -7.70 6.83 4.02
CA LEU A 55 -8.96 6.24 3.55
C LEU A 55 -10.16 6.49 4.48
N GLY A 56 -10.00 7.40 5.45
CA GLY A 56 -11.08 7.89 6.31
C GLY A 56 -11.23 7.17 7.65
N GLY A 57 -10.17 6.50 8.12
CA GLY A 57 -10.05 5.95 9.47
C GLY A 57 -9.40 6.93 10.46
N PRO A 58 -9.05 6.45 11.67
CA PRO A 58 -8.41 7.29 12.70
C PRO A 58 -7.02 7.81 12.28
N ALA A 59 -6.66 9.01 12.76
CA ALA A 59 -5.40 9.68 12.45
C ALA A 59 -4.19 9.13 13.22
N THR A 60 -4.06 7.81 13.34
CA THR A 60 -2.97 7.19 14.12
C THR A 60 -1.60 7.46 13.49
N TYR A 61 -1.52 7.52 12.16
CA TYR A 61 -0.24 7.73 11.48
C TYR A 61 0.33 9.12 11.78
N SER A 62 -0.45 10.17 11.56
CA SER A 62 0.00 11.55 11.82
C SER A 62 0.24 11.84 13.30
N ASN A 63 -0.47 11.16 14.20
CA ASN A 63 -0.29 11.34 15.64
C ASN A 63 0.94 10.62 16.22
N THR A 64 1.41 9.53 15.60
CA THR A 64 2.39 8.63 16.27
C THR A 64 3.56 8.17 15.40
N LEU A 65 3.47 8.24 14.07
CA LEU A 65 4.43 7.59 13.17
C LEU A 65 5.15 8.55 12.23
N GLY A 66 4.50 9.62 11.77
CA GLY A 66 5.07 10.54 10.79
C GLY A 66 4.06 11.59 10.35
N ASP A 67 4.26 12.15 9.16
CA ASP A 67 3.32 13.06 8.52
C ASP A 67 3.31 12.85 6.99
N GLU A 68 2.32 13.43 6.31
CA GLU A 68 2.19 13.37 4.86
C GLU A 68 3.44 13.94 4.15
N THR A 69 3.98 15.04 4.67
CA THR A 69 5.16 15.71 4.11
C THR A 69 6.37 14.77 4.03
N SER A 70 6.56 13.93 5.03
CA SER A 70 7.64 12.95 5.09
C SER A 70 7.47 11.85 4.05
N VAL A 71 6.23 11.38 3.82
CA VAL A 71 5.92 10.38 2.78
C VAL A 71 6.20 10.97 1.40
N VAL A 72 5.66 12.15 1.12
CA VAL A 72 5.86 12.85 -0.16
C VAL A 72 7.35 13.09 -0.40
N ARG A 73 8.09 13.56 0.60
CA ARG A 73 9.54 13.77 0.47
C ARG A 73 10.29 12.49 0.16
N MET A 74 9.94 11.38 0.81
CA MET A 74 10.57 10.07 0.57
C MET A 74 10.35 9.57 -0.86
N HIS A 75 9.20 9.89 -1.46
CA HIS A 75 8.82 9.40 -2.79
C HIS A 75 9.13 10.42 -3.91
N SER A 76 9.58 11.63 -3.56
CA SER A 76 9.93 12.69 -4.51
C SER A 76 11.37 12.59 -4.98
N GLY A 77 11.65 13.09 -6.18
CA GLY A 77 13.01 13.22 -6.70
C GLY A 77 13.61 11.95 -7.31
N ASN A 78 12.83 10.87 -7.45
CA ASN A 78 13.27 9.59 -8.02
C ASN A 78 13.26 9.55 -9.57
N GLY A 79 12.99 10.68 -10.24
CA GLY A 79 12.82 10.76 -11.70
C GLY A 79 11.54 10.08 -12.20
N PRO A 80 11.28 10.03 -13.52
CA PRO A 80 10.15 9.25 -14.08
C PRO A 80 10.43 7.74 -14.00
N HIS A 81 9.43 6.97 -13.59
CA HIS A 81 9.54 5.51 -13.39
C HIS A 81 8.24 4.78 -13.76
N GLU A 82 7.70 5.08 -14.95
CA GLU A 82 6.38 4.59 -15.44
C GLU A 82 6.19 3.07 -15.33
N GLU A 83 7.23 2.30 -15.62
CA GLU A 83 7.17 0.83 -15.53
C GLU A 83 7.09 0.34 -14.07
N MET A 84 7.81 1.00 -13.17
CA MET A 84 7.75 0.70 -11.74
C MET A 84 6.37 1.07 -11.18
N ASP A 85 5.84 2.24 -11.55
CA ASP A 85 4.51 2.69 -11.14
C ASP A 85 3.43 1.70 -11.59
N ARG A 86 3.46 1.31 -12.86
CA ARG A 86 2.53 0.35 -13.44
C ARG A 86 2.58 -1.00 -12.73
N ARG A 87 3.78 -1.50 -12.41
CA ARG A 87 3.95 -2.77 -11.70
C ARG A 87 3.55 -2.68 -10.23
N ALA A 88 3.80 -1.55 -9.57
CA ALA A 88 3.38 -1.32 -8.18
C ALA A 88 1.84 -1.30 -8.06
N ILE A 89 1.16 -0.69 -9.04
CA ILE A 89 -0.31 -0.73 -9.17
C ILE A 89 -0.79 -2.16 -9.42
N ALA A 90 -0.16 -2.90 -10.34
CA ALA A 90 -0.52 -4.29 -10.59
C ALA A 90 -0.33 -5.19 -9.35
N CYS A 91 0.71 -4.95 -8.55
CA CYS A 91 0.89 -5.62 -7.25
C CYS A 91 -0.25 -5.28 -6.28
N PHE A 92 -0.73 -4.03 -6.29
CA PHE A 92 -1.85 -3.59 -5.45
C PHE A 92 -3.17 -4.28 -5.84
N ASP A 93 -3.49 -4.31 -7.13
CA ASP A 93 -4.69 -5.00 -7.64
C ASP A 93 -4.70 -6.49 -7.28
N GLN A 94 -3.55 -7.15 -7.43
CA GLN A 94 -3.42 -8.55 -7.04
C GLN A 94 -3.50 -8.73 -5.53
N ALA A 95 -2.94 -7.82 -4.72
CA ALA A 95 -3.05 -7.87 -3.27
C ALA A 95 -4.50 -7.71 -2.79
N LEU A 96 -5.30 -6.84 -3.43
CA LEU A 96 -6.74 -6.73 -3.15
C LEU A 96 -7.47 -8.07 -3.37
N THR A 97 -7.07 -8.80 -4.40
CA THR A 97 -7.61 -10.13 -4.72
C THR A 97 -7.16 -11.18 -3.70
N ASP A 98 -5.88 -11.19 -3.32
CA ASP A 98 -5.33 -12.15 -2.36
C ASP A 98 -6.02 -12.11 -1.00
N ILE A 99 -6.37 -10.91 -0.56
CA ILE A 99 -7.06 -10.73 0.72
C ILE A 99 -8.58 -10.93 0.61
N GLY A 100 -9.08 -11.23 -0.60
CA GLY A 100 -10.50 -11.44 -0.89
C GLY A 100 -11.35 -10.16 -0.78
N LEU A 101 -10.74 -8.98 -0.96
CA LEU A 101 -11.45 -7.71 -0.89
C LEU A 101 -12.17 -7.39 -2.21
N ILE A 102 -11.63 -7.89 -3.32
CA ILE A 102 -12.30 -7.92 -4.61
C ILE A 102 -12.29 -9.35 -5.17
N GLU A 103 -13.28 -9.66 -6.00
CA GLU A 103 -13.28 -10.91 -6.75
C GLU A 103 -12.19 -10.89 -7.83
N ASN A 104 -11.60 -12.05 -8.07
CA ASN A 104 -10.68 -12.24 -9.19
C ASN A 104 -11.49 -12.30 -10.50
N LYS A 105 -11.89 -11.13 -11.02
CA LYS A 105 -12.66 -11.07 -12.26
C LYS A 105 -11.69 -11.12 -13.45
N PRO A 106 -11.77 -12.13 -14.34
CA PRO A 106 -10.98 -12.11 -15.56
C PRO A 106 -11.39 -10.88 -16.39
N PRO A 107 -10.45 -10.23 -17.09
CA PRO A 107 -10.80 -9.11 -17.95
C PRO A 107 -11.74 -9.66 -19.04
N ASN A 108 -13.02 -9.22 -19.00
CA ASN A 108 -14.13 -9.54 -19.92
C ASN A 108 -15.04 -10.75 -19.58
N ALA A 109 -15.50 -10.87 -18.33
CA ALA A 109 -16.77 -11.57 -18.03
C ALA A 109 -17.96 -10.61 -17.94
#